data_AF-A0A2K6M601-F1
#
_entry.id   AF-A0A2K6M601-F1
#
_cell.length_a   1.000
_cell.length_b   1.000
_cell.length_c   1.000
_cell.angle_alpha   90.00
_cell.angle_beta   90.00
_cell.angle_gamma   90.00
#
_symmetry.space_group_name_H-M   'P 1'
#
loop_
_entity.id
_entity.type
_entity.pdbx_description
1 polymer ?
#
loop_
_entity_poly.entity_id
_entity_poly.type
_entity_poly.pdbx_seq_one_letter_code
_entity_poly.pdbx_strand_id
1 'polypeptide(L)'
;LSGKEHSVFTGVAIVHCSSKDKAGGYGIQALGGMLVESVHGDFLNVVGFPLNHFCKQLVELYYPPHPEDLRQPVQHDSIPAVDTFEDLSDVDGGGSEPAQRETGSCDEKAEAGVAGQATAEAECHRTRATLPPFPTRLLELLDGFKLSKALLTACKLKVFDWLKDEAPQKAADIASKVDASACGMERLLDVCAAMGLLEKTEQGYSNTETANLYLASDSEYSLHGFMLQNNDIIWNLFTHLEFAIREGRNQHHRVLGKKVDDLFQDAYYRSPETQLRFMQAMHGMAKLTARQVATAFDLSRFSSACDVGGCTGALARELAREYPGLQ
;
A
#
# COMPACT_ATOMS: atom_id res chain seq x y z
N LEU A 1 -7.45 6.10 -55.33
CA LEU A 1 -8.16 4.83 -55.60
C LEU A 1 -9.05 4.57 -54.39
N SER A 2 -10.23 5.20 -54.33
CA SER A 2 -11.53 4.65 -54.77
C SER A 2 -11.96 3.41 -53.99
N GLY A 3 -12.93 3.59 -53.09
CA GLY A 3 -14.00 2.66 -52.74
C GLY A 3 -13.64 1.33 -52.09
N LYS A 4 -13.84 1.24 -50.77
CA LYS A 4 -14.47 0.09 -50.11
C LYS A 4 -14.99 0.52 -48.73
N GLU A 5 -16.26 0.22 -48.48
CA GLU A 5 -16.96 0.43 -47.23
C GLU A 5 -16.16 -0.12 -46.05
N HIS A 6 -15.90 0.72 -45.05
CA HIS A 6 -15.65 0.25 -43.69
C HIS A 6 -16.84 0.71 -42.86
N SER A 7 -17.70 -0.25 -42.55
CA SER A 7 -18.78 -0.10 -41.57
C SER A 7 -18.15 0.40 -40.26
N VAL A 8 -18.44 1.64 -39.89
CA VAL A 8 -18.12 2.18 -38.57
C VAL A 8 -19.11 1.55 -37.60
N PHE A 9 -18.70 0.46 -36.97
CA PHE A 9 -19.38 -0.03 -35.77
C PHE A 9 -18.99 0.90 -34.61
N THR A 10 -19.73 1.99 -34.42
CA THR A 10 -19.84 2.65 -33.12
C THR A 10 -20.74 1.80 -32.24
N GLY A 11 -20.18 0.69 -31.74
CA GLY A 11 -20.84 -0.12 -30.73
C GLY A 11 -20.64 0.51 -29.36
N VAL A 12 -21.67 1.18 -28.82
CA VAL A 12 -21.72 1.53 -27.40
C VAL A 12 -22.03 0.25 -26.63
N ALA A 13 -21.09 -0.23 -25.83
CA ALA A 13 -21.30 -1.40 -24.98
C ALA A 13 -21.75 -0.96 -23.58
N ILE A 14 -23.05 -1.05 -23.30
CA ILE A 14 -23.58 -0.90 -21.94
C ILE A 14 -23.42 -2.25 -21.23
N VAL A 15 -22.44 -2.35 -20.34
CA VAL A 15 -22.18 -3.59 -19.58
C VAL A 15 -22.97 -3.57 -18.28
N HIS A 16 -24.08 -4.32 -18.25
CA HIS A 16 -24.85 -4.55 -17.02
C HIS A 16 -24.26 -5.74 -16.26
N CYS A 17 -23.56 -5.48 -15.16
CA CYS A 17 -22.90 -6.53 -14.39
C CYS A 17 -23.77 -6.95 -13.19
N SER A 18 -24.37 -8.14 -13.27
CA SER A 18 -24.88 -8.84 -12.09
C SER A 18 -23.80 -9.79 -11.56
N SER A 19 -23.93 -10.21 -10.30
CA SER A 19 -22.91 -10.86 -9.44
C SER A 19 -22.28 -12.18 -9.94
N LYS A 20 -22.45 -12.58 -11.21
CA LYS A 20 -22.00 -13.86 -11.74
C LYS A 20 -21.17 -13.86 -13.03
N ASP A 21 -20.92 -12.74 -13.72
CA ASP A 21 -20.17 -12.77 -14.99
C ASP A 21 -18.73 -12.23 -14.87
N LYS A 22 -17.75 -13.14 -15.03
CA LYS A 22 -16.30 -12.85 -15.06
C LYS A 22 -15.78 -12.38 -16.43
N ALA A 23 -16.65 -12.23 -17.44
CA ALA A 23 -16.23 -11.93 -18.81
C ALA A 23 -16.00 -10.43 -19.11
N GLY A 24 -16.46 -9.52 -18.25
CA GLY A 24 -16.37 -8.06 -18.48
C GLY A 24 -15.02 -7.43 -18.13
N GLY A 25 -14.19 -8.10 -17.33
CA GLY A 25 -13.01 -7.48 -16.71
C GLY A 25 -11.82 -7.21 -17.62
N TYR A 26 -11.56 -8.11 -18.57
CA TYR A 26 -10.47 -7.93 -19.54
C TYR A 26 -10.87 -6.99 -20.69
N GLY A 27 -12.17 -6.80 -20.93
CA GLY A 27 -12.69 -5.94 -21.99
C GLY A 27 -12.58 -4.44 -21.68
N ILE A 28 -12.49 -4.05 -20.41
CA ILE A 28 -12.33 -2.63 -20.00
C ILE A 28 -10.87 -2.24 -19.74
N GLN A 29 -9.96 -3.22 -19.67
CA GLN A 29 -8.54 -2.99 -19.43
C GLN A 29 -7.84 -2.61 -20.75
N ALA A 30 -6.86 -1.69 -20.67
CA ALA A 30 -6.12 -1.16 -21.82
C ALA A 30 -7.04 -0.48 -22.88
N LEU A 31 -6.84 -0.74 -24.18
CA LEU A 31 -7.55 -0.07 -25.28
C LEU A 31 -9.08 -0.29 -25.27
N GLY A 32 -9.57 -1.34 -24.60
CA GLY A 32 -11.00 -1.63 -24.51
C GLY A 32 -11.78 -0.66 -23.60
N GLY A 33 -11.10 0.03 -22.67
CA GLY A 33 -11.71 1.09 -21.85
C GLY A 33 -12.14 2.32 -22.64
N MET A 34 -11.59 2.52 -23.84
CA MET A 34 -11.99 3.63 -24.74
C MET A 34 -13.39 3.43 -25.35
N LEU A 35 -13.98 2.25 -25.20
CA LEU A 35 -15.31 1.91 -25.71
C LEU A 35 -16.39 1.94 -24.61
N VAL A 36 -16.03 2.33 -23.38
CA VAL A 36 -16.91 2.33 -22.21
C VAL A 36 -17.28 3.75 -21.82
N GLU A 37 -18.57 4.08 -21.93
CA GLU A 37 -19.10 5.42 -21.60
C GLU A 37 -19.33 5.60 -20.08
N SER A 38 -19.80 4.56 -19.39
CA SER A 38 -20.00 4.59 -17.93
C SER A 38 -20.04 3.17 -17.34
N VAL A 39 -19.70 3.05 -16.05
CA VAL A 39 -19.82 1.80 -15.28
C VAL A 39 -20.87 2.01 -14.19
N HIS A 40 -21.93 1.20 -14.21
CA HIS A 40 -22.97 1.21 -13.17
C HIS A 40 -22.77 0.02 -12.22
N GLY A 41 -22.10 0.26 -11.09
CA GLY A 41 -21.72 -0.76 -10.10
C GLY A 41 -20.31 -0.52 -9.54
N ASP A 42 -19.76 -1.49 -8.80
CA ASP A 42 -18.38 -1.40 -8.29
C ASP A 42 -17.38 -1.76 -9.39
N PHE A 43 -16.51 -0.82 -9.75
CA PHE A 43 -15.41 -1.01 -10.70
C PHE A 43 -14.48 -2.17 -10.29
N LEU A 44 -14.29 -2.40 -8.98
CA LEU A 44 -13.42 -3.47 -8.50
C LEU A 44 -14.01 -4.87 -8.77
N ASN A 45 -15.34 -4.99 -8.83
CA ASN A 45 -15.99 -6.21 -9.30
C ASN A 45 -15.66 -6.48 -10.77
N VAL A 46 -15.49 -5.43 -11.59
CA VAL A 46 -15.15 -5.55 -13.00
C VAL A 46 -13.71 -6.04 -13.17
N VAL A 47 -12.75 -5.56 -12.37
CA VAL A 47 -11.33 -5.98 -12.48
C VAL A 47 -11.01 -7.33 -11.83
N GLY A 48 -12.02 -8.10 -11.42
CA GLY A 48 -11.89 -9.52 -11.07
C GLY A 48 -11.76 -9.84 -9.57
N PHE A 49 -11.74 -8.85 -8.68
CA PHE A 49 -11.81 -9.08 -7.23
C PHE A 49 -12.85 -8.19 -6.57
N PRO A 50 -13.94 -8.75 -6.01
CA PRO A 50 -15.03 -7.97 -5.47
C PRO A 50 -14.70 -7.42 -4.08
N LEU A 51 -13.69 -6.56 -4.00
CA LEU A 51 -13.06 -6.07 -2.77
C LEU A 51 -14.09 -5.47 -1.81
N ASN A 52 -15.05 -4.69 -2.31
CA ASN A 52 -16.08 -4.08 -1.47
C ASN A 52 -16.99 -5.14 -0.83
N HIS A 53 -17.43 -6.13 -1.61
CA HIS A 53 -18.25 -7.23 -1.09
C HIS A 53 -17.45 -8.10 -0.11
N PHE A 54 -16.18 -8.38 -0.42
CA PHE A 54 -15.27 -9.11 0.46
C PHE A 54 -15.08 -8.39 1.80
N CYS A 55 -14.85 -7.08 1.79
CA CYS A 55 -14.72 -6.28 3.02
C CYS A 55 -16.03 -6.27 3.83
N LYS A 56 -17.20 -6.18 3.18
CA LYS A 56 -18.50 -6.27 3.88
C LYS A 56 -18.71 -7.63 4.56
N GLN A 57 -18.36 -8.72 3.88
CA GLN A 57 -18.41 -10.07 4.45
C GLN A 57 -17.45 -10.24 5.63
N LEU A 58 -16.25 -9.66 5.55
CA LEU A 58 -15.32 -9.65 6.69
C LEU A 58 -15.88 -8.85 7.88
N VAL A 59 -16.54 -7.72 7.65
CA VAL A 59 -17.18 -6.96 8.72
C VAL A 59 -18.28 -7.78 9.38
N GLU A 60 -19.12 -8.49 8.61
CA GLU A 60 -20.15 -9.38 9.18
C GLU A 60 -19.57 -10.55 9.99
N LEU A 61 -18.45 -11.13 9.56
CA LEU A 61 -17.79 -12.26 10.22
C LEU A 61 -17.08 -11.87 11.52
N TYR A 62 -16.43 -10.71 11.57
CA TYR A 62 -15.61 -10.28 12.70
C TYR A 62 -16.30 -9.26 13.61
N TYR A 63 -17.33 -8.57 13.11
CA TYR A 63 -18.14 -7.58 13.84
C TYR A 63 -19.63 -7.73 13.48
N PRO A 64 -20.26 -8.85 13.84
CA PRO A 64 -21.67 -9.08 13.52
C PRO A 64 -22.54 -7.97 14.15
N PRO A 65 -23.46 -7.35 13.38
CA PRO A 65 -24.24 -6.23 13.86
C PRO A 65 -25.13 -6.64 15.03
N HIS A 66 -25.28 -5.75 16.03
CA HIS A 66 -26.17 -5.99 17.15
C HIS A 66 -27.62 -5.85 16.65
N PRO A 67 -28.61 -6.61 17.19
CA PRO A 67 -30.01 -6.54 16.74
C PRO A 67 -30.66 -5.14 16.76
N GLU A 68 -30.02 -4.17 17.42
CA GLU A 68 -30.47 -2.78 17.51
C GLU A 68 -30.05 -1.92 16.29
N ASP A 69 -28.97 -2.30 15.59
CA ASP A 69 -28.43 -1.55 14.43
C ASP A 69 -29.28 -1.73 13.16
N LEU A 70 -30.15 -2.75 13.12
CA LEU A 70 -31.01 -3.07 11.98
C LEU A 70 -32.25 -2.16 11.85
N ARG A 71 -32.43 -1.18 12.75
CA ARG A 71 -33.63 -0.32 12.79
C ARG A 71 -33.50 1.02 12.07
N GLN A 72 -32.35 1.35 11.47
CA GLN A 72 -32.21 2.58 10.69
C GLN A 72 -31.89 2.26 9.23
N PRO A 73 -32.84 2.47 8.30
CA PRO A 73 -32.50 2.51 6.89
C PRO A 73 -31.76 3.83 6.64
N VAL A 74 -30.43 3.77 6.52
CA VAL A 74 -29.65 4.87 5.98
C VAL A 74 -29.95 4.94 4.48
N GLN A 75 -30.73 5.93 4.09
CA GLN A 75 -31.01 6.24 2.70
C GLN A 75 -29.71 6.79 2.08
N HIS A 76 -29.08 6.03 1.20
CA HIS A 76 -27.93 6.51 0.43
C HIS A 76 -28.44 7.42 -0.69
N ASP A 77 -28.33 8.73 -0.49
CA ASP A 77 -28.52 9.70 -1.56
C ASP A 77 -27.42 9.51 -2.62
N SER A 78 -27.85 9.49 -3.88
CA SER A 78 -26.97 9.30 -5.04
C SER A 78 -26.04 10.50 -5.21
N ILE A 79 -24.79 10.24 -5.60
CA ILE A 79 -23.78 11.26 -5.93
C ILE A 79 -24.30 12.11 -7.10
N PRO A 80 -24.32 13.46 -7.00
CA PRO A 80 -24.81 14.30 -8.08
C PRO A 80 -23.86 14.25 -9.29
N ALA A 81 -24.44 14.24 -10.48
CA ALA A 81 -23.70 14.30 -11.74
C ALA A 81 -22.97 15.64 -11.87
N VAL A 82 -21.69 15.59 -12.26
CA VAL A 82 -20.90 16.77 -12.59
C VAL A 82 -21.22 17.16 -14.03
N ASP A 83 -21.96 18.25 -14.20
CA ASP A 83 -22.16 18.87 -15.50
C ASP A 83 -20.84 19.45 -16.02
N THR A 84 -20.69 19.31 -17.32
CA THR A 84 -19.63 19.75 -18.22
C THR A 84 -18.93 21.06 -17.87
N PHE A 85 -17.62 21.07 -18.06
CA PHE A 85 -16.75 22.24 -18.14
C PHE A 85 -17.36 23.33 -19.03
N GLU A 86 -17.73 24.47 -18.45
CA GLU A 86 -17.86 25.74 -19.17
C GLU A 86 -16.76 26.70 -18.72
N ASP A 87 -16.08 27.19 -19.76
CA ASP A 87 -14.96 28.11 -19.82
C ASP A 87 -15.41 29.51 -19.40
N LEU A 88 -14.72 30.18 -18.47
CA LEU A 88 -14.86 31.63 -18.26
C LEU A 88 -13.50 32.26 -17.92
N SER A 89 -12.96 32.92 -18.94
CA SER A 89 -11.88 33.91 -18.91
C SER A 89 -12.29 35.21 -18.21
N ASP A 90 -11.27 35.88 -17.65
CA ASP A 90 -11.11 37.32 -17.37
C ASP A 90 -12.15 38.05 -16.48
N VAL A 91 -11.71 38.59 -15.34
CA VAL A 91 -11.80 40.03 -14.98
C VAL A 91 -10.74 40.39 -13.92
N ASP A 92 -10.06 41.50 -14.18
CA ASP A 92 -8.99 42.17 -13.45
C ASP A 92 -9.47 43.08 -12.29
N GLY A 93 -8.57 43.36 -11.33
CA GLY A 93 -8.46 44.67 -10.69
C GLY A 93 -9.28 45.05 -9.43
N GLY A 94 -8.59 45.08 -8.28
CA GLY A 94 -8.54 46.31 -7.45
C GLY A 94 -9.06 46.26 -6.01
N GLY A 95 -8.21 46.65 -5.05
CA GLY A 95 -8.62 47.50 -3.92
C GLY A 95 -8.29 47.07 -2.47
N SER A 96 -7.10 47.45 -2.03
CA SER A 96 -6.80 48.13 -0.74
C SER A 96 -6.99 47.43 0.64
N GLU A 97 -5.84 47.18 1.26
CA GLU A 97 -5.52 47.17 2.72
C GLU A 97 -5.67 48.57 3.39
N PRO A 98 -5.34 48.82 4.68
CA PRO A 98 -5.08 47.94 5.85
C PRO A 98 -5.68 48.50 7.20
N ALA A 99 -5.41 47.83 8.35
CA ALA A 99 -4.59 48.38 9.46
C ALA A 99 -5.03 48.05 10.92
N GLN A 100 -3.99 47.78 11.74
CA GLN A 100 -3.78 48.04 13.20
C GLN A 100 -4.34 47.02 14.22
N ARG A 101 -3.47 46.32 15.00
CA ARG A 101 -2.74 46.73 16.24
C ARG A 101 -3.73 46.98 17.41
N GLU A 102 -3.55 46.56 18.66
CA GLU A 102 -2.36 46.31 19.48
C GLU A 102 -2.79 45.70 20.86
N THR A 103 -1.96 44.80 21.40
CA THR A 103 -1.47 44.65 22.80
C THR A 103 -2.31 44.81 24.08
N GLY A 104 -2.04 43.88 25.02
CA GLY A 104 -1.83 44.11 26.47
C GLY A 104 -3.06 43.91 27.37
N SER A 105 -2.99 43.45 28.63
CA SER A 105 -1.92 43.08 29.57
C SER A 105 -2.59 42.38 30.78
N CYS A 106 -1.81 41.60 31.53
CA CYS A 106 -2.12 40.87 32.76
C CYS A 106 -2.34 41.74 34.01
N ASP A 107 -2.68 41.03 35.11
CA ASP A 107 -2.56 41.33 36.55
C ASP A 107 -3.84 41.85 37.24
N GLU A 108 -4.25 41.47 38.47
CA GLU A 108 -3.71 40.63 39.54
C GLU A 108 -4.83 40.37 40.60
N LYS A 109 -4.70 39.27 41.38
CA LYS A 109 -5.05 39.03 42.82
C LYS A 109 -6.34 39.65 43.43
N ALA A 110 -7.33 38.85 43.87
CA ALA A 110 -7.42 38.06 45.13
C ALA A 110 -7.64 38.87 46.42
N GLU A 111 -8.82 38.72 47.05
CA GLU A 111 -8.98 38.78 48.51
C GLU A 111 -10.29 38.11 49.00
N ALA A 112 -10.29 37.72 50.28
CA ALA A 112 -11.05 36.63 50.87
C ALA A 112 -12.08 37.06 51.96
N GLY A 113 -13.03 36.16 52.24
CA GLY A 113 -13.69 35.98 53.55
C GLY A 113 -15.23 36.05 53.50
N VAL A 114 -16.05 35.34 54.28
CA VAL A 114 -15.89 34.28 55.32
C VAL A 114 -17.32 33.73 55.60
N ALA A 115 -17.39 32.49 56.08
CA ALA A 115 -18.46 31.84 56.88
C ALA A 115 -19.74 31.29 56.20
N GLY A 116 -19.99 30.02 56.50
CA GLY A 116 -21.30 29.38 56.31
C GLY A 116 -21.24 27.86 56.21
N GLN A 117 -20.82 27.17 57.27
CA GLN A 117 -21.05 25.73 57.40
C GLN A 117 -22.55 25.46 57.55
N ALA A 118 -23.16 24.87 56.52
CA ALA A 118 -24.12 23.78 56.61
C ALA A 118 -24.83 23.64 55.26
N THR A 119 -24.56 22.56 54.54
CA THR A 119 -25.56 21.58 54.09
C THR A 119 -24.96 20.58 53.12
N ALA A 120 -25.23 19.31 53.40
CA ALA A 120 -25.43 18.22 52.44
C ALA A 120 -24.22 17.78 51.59
N GLU A 121 -23.54 16.73 52.05
CA GLU A 121 -23.51 15.38 51.43
C GLU A 121 -23.70 15.22 49.89
N ALA A 122 -23.29 16.18 49.08
CA ALA A 122 -23.57 16.15 47.64
C ALA A 122 -22.38 16.63 46.81
N GLU A 123 -21.17 16.08 47.01
CA GLU A 123 -20.09 16.23 46.02
C GLU A 123 -18.97 15.19 46.17
N CYS A 124 -19.32 13.92 46.44
CA CYS A 124 -18.39 12.80 46.24
C CYS A 124 -18.62 12.08 44.89
N HIS A 125 -19.10 12.81 43.89
CA HIS A 125 -19.03 12.40 42.50
C HIS A 125 -18.08 13.32 41.74
N ARG A 126 -16.85 13.46 42.24
CA ARG A 126 -15.74 13.80 41.36
C ARG A 126 -15.56 12.59 40.46
N THR A 127 -16.24 12.59 39.32
CA THR A 127 -16.05 11.65 38.22
C THR A 127 -14.55 11.53 38.05
N ARG A 128 -13.98 10.40 38.49
CA ARG A 128 -12.57 10.13 38.29
C ARG A 128 -12.43 10.06 36.79
N ALA A 129 -11.96 11.15 36.17
CA ALA A 129 -11.79 11.23 34.74
C ALA A 129 -10.82 10.10 34.38
N THR A 130 -11.39 8.99 33.90
CA THR A 130 -10.62 7.86 33.43
C THR A 130 -9.91 8.35 32.20
N LEU A 131 -8.59 8.45 32.29
CA LEU A 131 -7.74 8.79 31.15
C LEU A 131 -8.04 7.83 30.00
N PRO A 132 -7.99 8.31 28.75
CA PRO A 132 -8.16 7.43 27.60
C PRO A 132 -7.11 6.30 27.60
N PRO A 133 -7.43 5.13 27.02
CA PRO A 133 -6.48 4.03 26.91
C PRO A 133 -5.24 4.47 26.13
N PHE A 134 -4.08 3.87 26.46
CA PHE A 134 -2.84 4.16 25.76
C PHE A 134 -2.95 3.74 24.29
N PRO A 135 -2.70 4.64 23.32
CA PRO A 135 -3.02 4.40 21.91
C PRO A 135 -1.91 3.61 21.18
N THR A 136 -1.56 2.42 21.68
CA THR A 136 -0.43 1.60 21.18
C THR A 136 -0.44 1.46 19.66
N ARG A 137 -1.60 1.09 19.08
CA ARG A 137 -1.71 0.84 17.64
C ARG A 137 -1.47 2.09 16.79
N LEU A 138 -1.89 3.26 17.26
CA LEU A 138 -1.66 4.52 16.55
C LEU A 138 -0.17 4.88 16.59
N LEU A 139 0.48 4.69 17.73
CA LEU A 139 1.92 4.94 17.87
C LEU A 139 2.74 3.99 16.98
N GLU A 140 2.37 2.70 16.91
CA GLU A 140 2.98 1.74 15.98
C GLU A 140 2.87 2.19 14.52
N LEU A 141 1.71 2.72 14.11
CA LEU A 141 1.50 3.24 12.75
C LEU A 141 2.34 4.50 12.50
N LEU A 142 2.42 5.40 13.47
CA LEU A 142 3.24 6.61 13.40
C LEU A 142 4.73 6.28 13.22
N ASP A 143 5.20 5.19 13.82
CA ASP A 143 6.60 4.74 13.71
C ASP A 143 6.84 3.72 12.57
N GLY A 144 5.77 3.15 11.98
CA GLY A 144 5.87 2.07 11.01
C GLY A 144 6.77 2.39 9.81
N PHE A 145 6.71 3.62 9.28
CA PHE A 145 7.56 4.03 8.17
C PHE A 145 9.06 3.97 8.51
N LYS A 146 9.43 4.20 9.78
CA LYS A 146 10.82 4.16 10.25
C LYS A 146 11.33 2.73 10.22
N LEU A 147 10.53 1.79 10.71
CA LEU A 147 10.85 0.35 10.70
C LEU A 147 10.94 -0.18 9.28
N SER A 148 9.98 0.16 8.42
CA SER A 148 10.03 -0.19 6.99
C SER A 148 11.31 0.34 6.34
N LYS A 149 11.67 1.60 6.57
CA LYS A 149 12.89 2.17 5.96
C LYS A 149 14.17 1.51 6.48
N ALA A 150 14.21 1.15 7.76
CA ALA A 150 15.34 0.41 8.33
C ALA A 150 15.53 -0.94 7.65
N LEU A 151 14.47 -1.74 7.52
CA LEU A 151 14.49 -3.02 6.80
C LEU A 151 14.96 -2.85 5.35
N LEU A 152 14.35 -1.91 4.61
CA LEU A 152 14.70 -1.62 3.21
C LEU A 152 16.17 -1.21 3.07
N THR A 153 16.69 -0.44 4.02
CA THR A 153 18.09 -0.01 4.05
C THR A 153 19.04 -1.17 4.35
N ALA A 154 18.70 -2.04 5.32
CA ALA A 154 19.49 -3.22 5.63
C ALA A 154 19.58 -4.19 4.44
N CYS A 155 18.47 -4.40 3.71
CA CYS A 155 18.48 -5.15 2.46
C CYS A 155 19.35 -4.47 1.40
N LYS A 156 19.23 -3.15 1.20
CA LYS A 156 20.03 -2.42 0.22
C LYS A 156 21.53 -2.46 0.51
N LEU A 157 21.92 -2.45 1.77
CA LEU A 157 23.30 -2.62 2.24
C LEU A 157 23.74 -4.09 2.28
N LYS A 158 22.89 -5.03 1.87
CA LYS A 158 23.18 -6.47 1.84
C LYS A 158 23.61 -7.02 3.21
N VAL A 159 23.11 -6.44 4.31
CA VAL A 159 23.43 -6.87 5.68
C VAL A 159 23.19 -8.37 5.85
N PHE A 160 22.03 -8.85 5.39
CA PHE A 160 21.64 -10.26 5.52
C PHE A 160 22.53 -11.18 4.68
N ASP A 161 23.11 -10.71 3.57
CA ASP A 161 24.06 -11.51 2.78
C ASP A 161 25.39 -11.65 3.52
N TRP A 162 25.88 -10.58 4.15
CA TRP A 162 27.14 -10.59 4.90
C TRP A 162 27.11 -11.43 6.16
N LEU A 163 25.92 -11.67 6.69
CA LEU A 163 25.67 -12.47 7.89
C LEU A 163 25.26 -13.91 7.58
N LYS A 164 24.96 -14.24 6.32
CA LYS A 164 24.49 -15.57 5.93
C LYS A 164 25.62 -16.58 5.99
N ASP A 165 25.36 -17.73 6.63
CA ASP A 165 26.29 -18.87 6.76
C ASP A 165 27.65 -18.51 7.42
N GLU A 166 27.70 -17.37 8.11
CA GLU A 166 28.87 -16.86 8.82
C GLU A 166 28.68 -16.98 10.33
N ALA A 167 29.78 -17.02 11.08
CA ALA A 167 29.73 -16.82 12.53
C ALA A 167 29.24 -15.38 12.85
N PRO A 168 28.69 -15.13 14.05
CA PRO A 168 28.22 -13.80 14.43
C PRO A 168 29.28 -12.71 14.17
N GLN A 169 28.91 -11.64 13.46
CA GLN A 169 29.83 -10.57 13.06
C GLN A 169 29.57 -9.27 13.82
N LYS A 170 30.63 -8.51 14.10
CA LYS A 170 30.47 -7.20 14.74
C LYS A 170 30.02 -6.15 13.73
N ALA A 171 29.33 -5.12 14.23
CA ALA A 171 28.86 -4.01 13.41
C ALA A 171 30.01 -3.32 12.63
N ALA A 172 31.19 -3.18 13.25
CA ALA A 172 32.36 -2.58 12.62
C ALA A 172 32.85 -3.38 11.39
N ASP A 173 32.81 -4.71 11.46
CA ASP A 173 33.25 -5.58 10.37
C ASP A 173 32.30 -5.45 9.18
N ILE A 174 30.99 -5.49 9.42
CA ILE A 174 29.97 -5.31 8.37
C ILE A 174 30.05 -3.90 7.78
N ALA A 175 30.20 -2.88 8.63
CA ALA A 175 30.32 -1.48 8.19
C ALA A 175 31.51 -1.28 7.25
N SER A 176 32.65 -1.92 7.53
CA SER A 176 33.84 -1.83 6.67
C SER A 176 33.63 -2.43 5.27
N LYS A 177 32.82 -3.49 5.15
CA LYS A 177 32.52 -4.16 3.88
C LYS A 177 31.68 -3.30 2.93
N VAL A 178 30.95 -2.32 3.46
CA VAL A 178 30.00 -1.49 2.70
C VAL A 178 30.30 0.01 2.79
N ASP A 179 31.50 0.37 3.25
CA ASP A 179 31.96 1.76 3.43
C ASP A 179 30.95 2.61 4.25
N ALA A 180 30.53 2.09 5.39
CA ALA A 180 29.57 2.74 6.28
C ALA A 180 30.19 3.10 7.64
N SER A 181 29.52 4.03 8.35
CA SER A 181 29.84 4.34 9.75
C SER A 181 29.57 3.12 10.64
N ALA A 182 30.55 2.73 11.47
CA ALA A 182 30.37 1.66 12.46
C ALA A 182 29.21 1.95 13.43
N CYS A 183 29.09 3.20 13.91
CA CYS A 183 28.00 3.62 14.79
C CYS A 183 26.63 3.58 14.07
N GLY A 184 26.58 4.02 12.81
CA GLY A 184 25.36 3.95 12.00
C GLY A 184 24.92 2.51 11.75
N MET A 185 25.86 1.63 11.41
CA MET A 185 25.62 0.20 11.20
C MET A 185 25.15 -0.48 12.48
N GLU A 186 25.79 -0.22 13.62
CA GLU A 186 25.38 -0.79 14.91
C GLU A 186 23.92 -0.46 15.24
N ARG A 187 23.52 0.81 15.07
CA ARG A 187 22.13 1.23 15.28
C ARG A 187 21.15 0.55 14.32
N LEU A 188 21.54 0.35 13.07
CA LEU A 188 20.71 -0.35 12.09
C LEU A 188 20.55 -1.82 12.45
N LEU A 189 21.63 -2.49 12.86
CA LEU A 189 21.63 -3.89 13.30
C LEU A 189 20.82 -4.06 14.59
N ASP A 190 20.92 -3.12 15.53
CA ASP A 190 20.11 -3.10 16.74
C ASP A 190 18.62 -2.99 16.44
N VAL A 191 18.23 -2.13 15.48
CA VAL A 191 16.84 -2.06 15.02
C VAL A 191 16.41 -3.37 14.36
N CYS A 192 17.27 -3.98 13.55
CA CYS A 192 16.96 -5.29 12.94
C CYS A 192 16.84 -6.41 13.98
N ALA A 193 17.64 -6.39 15.04
CA ALA A 193 17.54 -7.33 16.15
C ALA A 193 16.25 -7.09 16.96
N ALA A 194 15.89 -5.83 17.22
CA ALA A 194 14.63 -5.48 17.89
C ALA A 194 13.39 -5.87 17.07
N MET A 195 13.49 -5.87 15.73
CA MET A 195 12.46 -6.38 14.83
C MET A 195 12.44 -7.92 14.73
N GLY A 196 13.34 -8.63 15.43
CA GLY A 196 13.44 -10.09 15.38
C GLY A 196 13.98 -10.64 14.06
N LEU A 197 14.71 -9.82 13.28
CA LEU A 197 15.35 -10.26 12.04
C LEU A 197 16.77 -10.77 12.28
N LEU A 198 17.45 -10.23 13.30
CA LEU A 198 18.79 -10.63 13.70
C LEU A 198 18.79 -11.11 15.15
N GLU A 199 19.74 -11.98 15.47
CA GLU A 199 20.10 -12.30 16.85
C GLU A 199 21.33 -11.47 17.23
N LYS A 200 21.32 -10.88 18.43
CA LYS A 200 22.44 -10.12 18.99
C LYS A 200 23.03 -10.88 20.17
N THR A 201 24.32 -11.16 20.10
CA THR A 201 25.11 -11.79 21.16
C THR A 201 26.33 -10.93 21.49
N GLU A 202 27.09 -11.32 22.52
CA GLU A 202 28.39 -10.67 22.82
C GLU A 202 29.41 -10.83 21.67
N GLN A 203 29.27 -11.88 20.87
CA GLN A 203 30.16 -12.15 19.74
C GLN A 203 29.82 -11.30 18.52
N GLY A 204 28.57 -10.86 18.38
CA GLY A 204 28.11 -10.04 17.27
C GLY A 204 26.65 -10.33 16.89
N TYR A 205 26.31 -10.03 15.65
CA TYR A 205 25.00 -10.22 15.06
C TYR A 205 25.01 -11.41 14.11
N SER A 206 23.91 -12.17 14.08
CA SER A 206 23.67 -13.24 13.11
C SER A 206 22.24 -13.17 12.57
N ASN A 207 22.01 -13.72 11.38
CA ASN A 207 20.66 -13.81 10.84
C ASN A 207 19.81 -14.77 11.67
N THR A 208 18.52 -14.44 11.83
CA THR A 208 17.51 -15.43 12.18
C THR A 208 17.20 -16.35 10.99
N GLU A 209 16.54 -17.48 11.24
CA GLU A 209 16.06 -18.38 10.18
C GLU A 209 15.16 -17.65 9.16
N THR A 210 14.27 -16.77 9.65
CA THR A 210 13.38 -15.97 8.80
C THR A 210 14.16 -15.01 7.91
N ALA A 211 15.18 -14.33 8.45
CA ALA A 211 16.02 -13.42 7.67
C ALA A 211 16.87 -14.17 6.63
N ASN A 212 17.43 -15.33 6.98
CA ASN A 212 18.14 -16.18 6.02
C ASN A 212 17.21 -16.64 4.89
N LEU A 213 15.99 -17.06 5.21
CA LEU A 213 15.05 -17.58 4.23
C LEU A 213 14.49 -16.51 3.29
N TYR A 214 14.17 -15.32 3.80
CA TYR A 214 13.43 -14.31 3.02
C TYR A 214 14.23 -13.04 2.68
N LEU A 215 15.34 -12.73 3.37
CA LEU A 215 16.02 -11.44 3.20
C LEU A 215 17.43 -11.56 2.60
N ALA A 216 18.10 -12.71 2.74
CA ALA A 216 19.32 -13.01 2.00
C ALA A 216 19.02 -13.14 0.51
N SER A 217 19.83 -12.50 -0.33
CA SER A 217 19.54 -12.28 -1.75
C SER A 217 19.64 -13.53 -2.62
N ASP A 218 20.41 -14.53 -2.19
CA ASP A 218 20.62 -15.81 -2.86
C ASP A 218 19.71 -16.94 -2.32
N SER A 219 18.84 -16.63 -1.34
CA SER A 219 17.90 -17.60 -0.79
C SER A 219 16.84 -18.01 -1.81
N GLU A 220 16.41 -19.27 -1.74
CA GLU A 220 15.37 -19.83 -2.60
C GLU A 220 14.08 -19.00 -2.56
N TYR A 221 13.68 -18.50 -1.39
CA TYR A 221 12.45 -17.72 -1.17
C TYR A 221 12.73 -16.23 -0.95
N SER A 222 13.85 -15.73 -1.48
CA SER A 222 14.28 -14.35 -1.26
C SER A 222 13.25 -13.32 -1.73
N LEU A 223 12.95 -12.37 -0.85
CA LEU A 223 12.21 -11.14 -1.12
C LEU A 223 13.16 -9.95 -1.32
N HIS A 224 14.47 -10.16 -1.41
CA HIS A 224 15.44 -9.08 -1.55
C HIS A 224 15.15 -8.17 -2.75
N GLY A 225 14.83 -8.75 -3.92
CA GLY A 225 14.44 -7.98 -5.11
C GLY A 225 13.20 -7.11 -4.86
N PHE A 226 12.21 -7.64 -4.12
CA PHE A 226 11.01 -6.90 -3.74
C PHE A 226 11.34 -5.76 -2.76
N MET A 227 12.26 -5.96 -1.82
CA MET A 227 12.73 -4.91 -0.90
C MET A 227 13.44 -3.78 -1.67
N LEU A 228 14.31 -4.09 -2.62
CA LEU A 228 14.96 -3.06 -3.45
C LEU A 228 13.93 -2.26 -4.27
N GLN A 229 12.97 -2.94 -4.88
CA GLN A 229 11.88 -2.30 -5.62
C GLN A 229 11.05 -1.35 -4.74
N ASN A 230 10.75 -1.78 -3.51
CA ASN A 230 10.04 -0.93 -2.55
C ASN A 230 10.88 0.28 -2.14
N ASN A 231 12.18 0.08 -1.91
CA ASN A 231 13.07 1.16 -1.50
C ASN A 231 13.26 2.22 -2.59
N ASP A 232 13.47 1.81 -3.83
CA ASP A 232 13.91 2.71 -4.90
C ASP A 232 12.74 3.33 -5.67
N ILE A 233 11.59 2.65 -5.74
CA ILE A 233 10.43 3.11 -6.53
C ILE A 233 9.23 3.40 -5.62
N ILE A 234 8.74 2.41 -4.88
CA ILE A 234 7.47 2.53 -4.15
C ILE A 234 7.57 3.60 -3.06
N TRP A 235 8.67 3.63 -2.31
CA TRP A 235 8.91 4.64 -1.27
C TRP A 235 8.74 6.06 -1.82
N ASN A 236 9.34 6.34 -2.98
CA ASN A 236 9.28 7.66 -3.62
C ASN A 236 7.85 7.98 -4.12
N LEU A 237 7.10 7.00 -4.62
CA LEU A 237 5.69 7.21 -4.96
C LEU A 237 4.86 7.59 -3.73
N PHE A 238 5.11 6.95 -2.59
CA PHE A 238 4.42 7.25 -1.34
C PHE A 238 4.79 8.63 -0.77
N THR A 239 5.96 9.18 -1.09
CA THR A 239 6.26 10.59 -0.78
C THR A 239 5.36 11.59 -1.52
N HIS A 240 4.71 11.15 -2.61
CA HIS A 240 3.77 11.96 -3.39
C HIS A 240 2.31 11.53 -3.22
N LEU A 241 1.99 10.76 -2.17
CA LEU A 241 0.64 10.22 -1.95
C LEU A 241 -0.44 11.32 -1.90
N GLU A 242 -0.14 12.48 -1.31
CA GLU A 242 -1.06 13.62 -1.27
C GLU A 242 -1.46 14.09 -2.68
N PHE A 243 -0.51 14.20 -3.60
CA PHE A 243 -0.79 14.53 -5.00
C PHE A 243 -1.58 13.41 -5.69
N ALA A 244 -1.28 12.15 -5.39
CA ALA A 244 -2.04 11.02 -5.93
C ALA A 244 -3.53 11.10 -5.56
N ILE A 245 -3.82 11.46 -4.32
CA ILE A 245 -5.20 11.61 -3.81
C ILE A 245 -5.88 12.81 -4.47
N ARG A 246 -5.22 13.97 -4.48
CA ARG A 246 -5.81 15.21 -5.03
C ARG A 246 -6.07 15.14 -6.53
N GLU A 247 -5.17 14.51 -7.26
CA GLU A 247 -5.22 14.49 -8.73
C GLU A 247 -5.84 13.21 -9.28
N GLY A 248 -6.11 12.21 -8.44
CA GLY A 248 -6.73 10.94 -8.84
C GLY A 248 -5.90 10.12 -9.84
N ARG A 249 -4.56 10.30 -9.87
CA ARG A 249 -3.68 9.66 -10.86
C ARG A 249 -2.35 9.19 -10.27
N ASN A 250 -1.66 8.30 -10.99
CA ASN A 250 -0.35 7.80 -10.58
C ASN A 250 0.72 8.92 -10.60
N GLN A 251 1.73 8.78 -9.72
CA GLN A 251 2.74 9.83 -9.50
C GLN A 251 4.11 9.48 -10.09
N HIS A 252 4.18 8.49 -11.00
CA HIS A 252 5.44 8.08 -11.62
C HIS A 252 6.12 9.21 -12.39
N HIS A 253 5.34 10.10 -12.99
CA HIS A 253 5.86 11.28 -13.68
C HIS A 253 6.66 12.22 -12.75
N ARG A 254 6.27 12.33 -11.47
CA ARG A 254 7.01 13.13 -10.47
C ARG A 254 8.30 12.44 -10.04
N VAL A 255 8.24 11.13 -9.80
CA VAL A 255 9.40 10.33 -9.41
C VAL A 255 10.45 10.26 -10.52
N LEU A 256 10.02 10.13 -11.77
CA LEU A 256 10.91 10.01 -12.93
C LEU A 256 11.34 11.37 -13.51
N GLY A 257 10.70 12.47 -13.10
CA GLY A 257 10.95 13.81 -13.63
C GLY A 257 10.61 13.98 -15.12
N LYS A 258 9.82 13.06 -15.69
CA LYS A 258 9.41 13.07 -17.10
C LYS A 258 7.94 12.67 -17.24
N LYS A 259 7.31 13.05 -18.36
CA LYS A 259 6.00 12.53 -18.72
C LYS A 259 6.08 11.00 -18.85
N VAL A 260 5.06 10.32 -18.35
CA VAL A 260 4.91 8.87 -18.40
C VAL A 260 3.69 8.60 -19.24
N ASP A 261 3.89 8.11 -20.46
CA ASP A 261 2.80 7.78 -21.38
C ASP A 261 2.45 6.28 -21.26
N ASP A 262 3.46 5.41 -21.13
CA ASP A 262 3.30 4.00 -20.79
C ASP A 262 4.07 3.70 -19.50
N LEU A 263 3.34 3.43 -18.42
CA LEU A 263 3.92 3.18 -17.10
C LEU A 263 4.95 2.04 -17.12
N PHE A 264 4.67 0.96 -17.83
CA PHE A 264 5.56 -0.19 -17.88
C PHE A 264 6.81 0.13 -18.66
N GLN A 265 6.68 0.71 -19.86
CA GLN A 265 7.84 1.05 -20.68
C GLN A 265 8.70 2.16 -20.05
N ASP A 266 8.05 3.20 -19.51
CA ASP A 266 8.75 4.38 -19.02
C ASP A 266 9.37 4.23 -17.64
N ALA A 267 8.78 3.41 -16.77
CA ALA A 267 9.22 3.23 -15.39
C ALA A 267 9.90 1.88 -15.14
N TYR A 268 9.28 0.78 -15.55
CA TYR A 268 9.70 -0.57 -15.16
C TYR A 268 10.58 -1.27 -16.21
N TYR A 269 10.38 -0.99 -17.49
CA TYR A 269 11.06 -1.61 -18.64
C TYR A 269 11.98 -0.63 -19.39
N ARG A 270 12.34 0.48 -18.73
CA ARG A 270 13.21 1.52 -19.30
C ARG A 270 14.57 0.98 -19.76
N SER A 271 15.09 -0.03 -19.07
CA SER A 271 16.33 -0.72 -19.43
C SER A 271 16.24 -2.21 -19.08
N PRO A 272 17.02 -3.08 -19.74
CA PRO A 272 17.07 -4.51 -19.41
C PRO A 272 17.33 -4.78 -17.93
N GLU A 273 18.19 -3.98 -17.30
CA GLU A 273 18.54 -4.13 -15.87
C GLU A 273 17.36 -3.75 -14.97
N THR A 274 16.61 -2.70 -15.32
CA THR A 274 15.44 -2.26 -14.55
C THR A 274 14.29 -3.25 -14.71
N GLN A 275 14.10 -3.77 -15.92
CA GLN A 275 13.15 -4.84 -16.20
C GLN A 275 13.49 -6.11 -15.40
N LEU A 276 14.76 -6.52 -15.39
CA LEU A 276 15.19 -7.70 -14.66
C LEU A 276 14.95 -7.54 -13.16
N ARG A 277 15.28 -6.38 -12.58
CA ARG A 277 15.00 -6.09 -11.17
C ARG A 277 13.52 -6.16 -10.84
N PHE A 278 12.66 -5.59 -11.68
CA PHE A 278 11.20 -5.69 -11.52
C PHE A 278 10.72 -7.15 -11.60
N MET A 279 11.19 -7.91 -12.60
CA MET A 279 10.84 -9.32 -12.75
C MET A 279 11.30 -10.16 -11.55
N GLN A 280 12.51 -9.91 -11.01
CA GLN A 280 13.01 -10.58 -9.82
C GLN A 280 12.15 -10.27 -8.59
N ALA A 281 11.74 -9.00 -8.41
CA ALA A 281 10.83 -8.61 -7.34
C ALA A 281 9.48 -9.34 -7.43
N MET A 282 8.88 -9.40 -8.63
CA MET A 282 7.62 -10.11 -8.84
C MET A 282 7.77 -11.61 -8.71
N HIS A 283 8.90 -12.19 -9.15
CA HIS A 283 9.19 -13.61 -8.99
C HIS A 283 9.23 -14.03 -7.52
N GLY A 284 9.94 -13.28 -6.67
CA GLY A 284 10.02 -13.57 -5.24
C GLY A 284 8.64 -13.59 -4.58
N MET A 285 7.81 -12.58 -4.85
CA MET A 285 6.43 -12.52 -4.35
C MET A 285 5.56 -13.66 -4.89
N ALA A 286 5.59 -13.90 -6.20
CA ALA A 286 4.81 -14.96 -6.83
C ALA A 286 5.17 -16.34 -6.25
N LYS A 287 6.45 -16.59 -5.96
CA LYS A 287 6.90 -17.86 -5.43
C LYS A 287 6.33 -18.16 -4.04
N LEU A 288 6.11 -17.16 -3.19
CA LEU A 288 5.51 -17.35 -1.86
C LEU A 288 4.05 -17.83 -1.92
N THR A 289 3.31 -17.36 -2.92
CA THR A 289 1.86 -17.59 -3.01
C THR A 289 1.48 -18.61 -4.09
N ALA A 290 2.36 -18.90 -5.05
CA ALA A 290 2.05 -19.71 -6.23
C ALA A 290 1.44 -21.06 -5.88
N ARG A 291 1.98 -21.76 -4.87
CA ARG A 291 1.43 -23.04 -4.43
C ARG A 291 0.04 -22.90 -3.81
N GLN A 292 -0.16 -21.91 -2.96
CA GLN A 292 -1.47 -21.65 -2.35
C GLN A 292 -2.51 -21.32 -3.41
N VAL A 293 -2.15 -20.53 -4.42
CA VAL A 293 -3.01 -20.22 -5.56
C VAL A 293 -3.30 -21.47 -6.39
N ALA A 294 -2.28 -22.27 -6.72
CA ALA A 294 -2.43 -23.48 -7.52
C ALA A 294 -3.32 -24.54 -6.85
N THR A 295 -3.33 -24.59 -5.52
CA THR A 295 -4.06 -25.59 -4.72
C THR A 295 -5.36 -25.06 -4.10
N ALA A 296 -5.68 -23.78 -4.29
CA ALA A 296 -6.91 -23.18 -3.76
C ALA A 296 -8.19 -23.79 -4.35
N PHE A 297 -8.12 -24.27 -5.60
CA PHE A 297 -9.20 -24.95 -6.30
C PHE A 297 -8.70 -26.23 -6.91
N ASP A 298 -9.56 -27.25 -6.99
CA ASP A 298 -9.28 -28.45 -7.79
C ASP A 298 -9.41 -28.12 -9.28
N LEU A 299 -8.25 -28.11 -9.96
CA LEU A 299 -8.15 -27.85 -11.39
C LEU A 299 -7.99 -29.13 -12.22
N SER A 300 -8.08 -30.32 -11.61
CA SER A 300 -7.83 -31.62 -12.26
C SER A 300 -8.72 -31.90 -13.48
N ARG A 301 -9.89 -31.26 -13.56
CA ARG A 301 -10.81 -31.37 -14.70
C ARG A 301 -10.33 -30.66 -15.97
N PHE A 302 -9.32 -29.79 -15.86
CA PHE A 302 -8.80 -29.04 -16.99
C PHE A 302 -7.54 -29.70 -17.53
N SER A 303 -7.42 -29.77 -18.85
CA SER A 303 -6.26 -30.36 -19.54
C SER A 303 -5.26 -29.31 -20.05
N SER A 304 -5.61 -28.02 -19.98
CA SER A 304 -4.77 -26.92 -20.44
C SER A 304 -4.94 -25.68 -19.57
N ALA A 305 -3.86 -24.94 -19.33
CA ALA A 305 -3.88 -23.65 -18.65
C ALA A 305 -3.00 -22.62 -19.37
N CYS A 306 -3.38 -21.35 -19.29
CA CYS A 306 -2.59 -20.25 -19.82
C CYS A 306 -2.41 -19.18 -18.74
N ASP A 307 -1.16 -18.94 -18.35
CA ASP A 307 -0.77 -17.90 -17.40
C ASP A 307 -0.55 -16.57 -18.14
N VAL A 308 -1.64 -15.89 -18.46
CA VAL A 308 -1.62 -14.61 -19.17
C VAL A 308 -1.05 -13.53 -18.25
N GLY A 309 0.14 -13.03 -18.59
CA GLY A 309 0.87 -12.09 -17.73
C GLY A 309 1.72 -12.76 -16.64
N GLY A 310 2.02 -14.05 -16.77
CA GLY A 310 2.76 -14.85 -15.78
C GLY A 310 4.20 -14.42 -15.48
N CYS A 311 4.73 -13.42 -16.19
CA CYS A 311 6.06 -12.86 -16.00
C CYS A 311 7.16 -13.92 -16.10
N THR A 312 7.70 -14.38 -14.97
CA THR A 312 8.73 -15.44 -14.90
C THR A 312 8.17 -16.85 -14.96
N GLY A 313 6.84 -17.00 -15.00
CA GLY A 313 6.15 -18.30 -15.04
C GLY A 313 6.18 -19.03 -13.69
N ALA A 314 6.37 -18.32 -12.57
CA ALA A 314 6.41 -18.93 -11.24
C ALA A 314 5.11 -19.68 -10.92
N LEU A 315 3.95 -19.10 -11.24
CA LEU A 315 2.65 -19.74 -11.07
C LEU A 315 2.45 -20.90 -12.05
N ALA A 316 2.70 -20.69 -13.34
CA ALA A 316 2.64 -21.75 -14.35
C ALA A 316 3.48 -22.98 -13.96
N ARG A 317 4.68 -22.77 -13.41
CA ARG A 317 5.54 -23.84 -12.92
C ARG A 317 4.90 -24.62 -11.77
N GLU A 318 4.31 -23.94 -10.79
CA GLU A 318 3.65 -24.63 -9.67
C GLU A 318 2.37 -25.34 -10.13
N LEU A 319 1.60 -24.77 -11.07
CA LEU A 319 0.45 -25.45 -11.68
C LEU A 319 0.86 -26.75 -12.37
N ALA A 320 1.95 -26.74 -13.16
CA ALA A 320 2.46 -27.94 -13.82
C ALA A 320 2.99 -28.99 -12.82
N ARG A 321 3.48 -28.56 -11.65
CA ARG A 321 3.92 -29.46 -10.57
C ARG A 321 2.75 -30.12 -9.85
N GLU A 322 1.73 -29.34 -9.50
CA GLU A 322 0.55 -29.84 -8.78
C GLU A 322 -0.38 -30.66 -9.72
N TYR A 323 -0.41 -30.34 -11.02
CA TYR A 323 -1.24 -31.03 -12.02
C TYR A 323 -0.40 -31.53 -13.21
N PRO A 324 0.24 -32.71 -13.12
CA PRO A 324 1.14 -33.22 -14.17
C PRO A 324 0.49 -33.46 -15.55
N GLY A 325 -0.85 -33.56 -15.60
CA GLY A 325 -1.61 -33.71 -16.84
C GLY A 325 -2.06 -32.40 -17.49
N LEU A 326 -1.75 -31.26 -16.86
CA LEU A 326 -2.11 -29.92 -17.32
C LEU A 326 -1.04 -29.42 -18.32
N GLN A 327 -1.48 -29.07 -19.53
CA GLN A 327 -0.62 -28.50 -20.59
C GLN A 327 -0.54 -26.98 -20.53
#